data_AF-A0A5J4KLF9-F1
#
_entry.id   AF-A0A5J4KLF9-F1
#
_cell.length_a   1.000
_cell.length_b   1.000
_cell.length_c   1.000
_cell.angle_alpha   90.00
_cell.angle_beta   90.00
_cell.angle_gamma   90.00
#
_symmetry.space_group_name_H-M   'P 1'
#
loop_
_entity.id
_entity.type
_entity.pdbx_description
1 polymer ?
#
loop_
_entity_poly.entity_id
_entity_poly.type
_entity_poly.pdbx_seq_one_letter_code
_entity_poly.pdbx_strand_id
1 'polypeptide(L)'
;MAPFIKKHPVGELRPSQLILSYGVGAIVDLPHMSTLIMGIDDWDTRTSEEIIEPRLLEAIQSVMGPQVKHLLTPSTAERTGKNPSYVGVPVAAFPRWMVCPSCRLLASVDDGFFKLKSYDFHPDRTSYRHENCPKGKNPIVVPSRFLIACTAGHLDDFPWHHFIHGPAPCKASLYMSERGITGEPSDIRVECRTCKKSRIMSEAFAFTTNEEKSYTPTCTGRRPHLRQYAKKSLPAAGQDHPALSLKHLVSPGLYLALDTEGEDQLAQLIEDHWSILQAASNQEMLKIYMQIPHIQEKLGEYSLETIWQAIAKKNQDEPTAIVRPRDLKLPSGAY
;
A
#
# COMPACT_ATOMS: atom_id res chain seq x y z
N MET A 1 13.73 13.76 -19.46
CA MET A 1 12.58 13.11 -20.13
C MET A 1 12.55 11.66 -19.66
N ALA A 2 11.52 11.26 -18.91
CA ALA A 2 11.35 9.85 -18.55
C ALA A 2 11.10 9.02 -19.83
N PRO A 3 11.70 7.82 -19.97
CA PRO A 3 11.48 6.98 -21.14
C PRO A 3 9.99 6.68 -21.30
N PHE A 4 9.50 6.67 -22.55
CA PHE A 4 8.12 6.30 -22.86
C PHE A 4 7.92 4.82 -22.53
N ILE A 5 7.39 4.53 -21.33
CA ILE A 5 7.09 3.17 -20.90
C ILE A 5 5.74 2.78 -21.49
N LYS A 6 5.74 1.74 -22.33
CA LYS A 6 4.50 1.16 -22.86
C LYS A 6 3.70 0.55 -21.73
N LYS A 7 2.49 1.06 -21.49
CA LYS A 7 1.55 0.56 -20.48
C LYS A 7 0.73 -0.59 -21.05
N HIS A 8 0.38 -1.55 -20.21
CA HIS A 8 -0.43 -2.72 -20.58
C HIS A 8 -1.47 -2.96 -19.48
N PRO A 9 -2.73 -3.29 -19.81
CA PRO A 9 -3.71 -3.64 -18.79
C PRO A 9 -3.44 -5.08 -18.32
N VAL A 10 -3.41 -5.26 -16.99
CA VAL A 10 -2.97 -6.52 -16.35
C VAL A 10 -4.05 -7.18 -15.49
N GLY A 11 -5.08 -6.44 -15.11
CA GLY A 11 -6.15 -6.94 -14.26
C GLY A 11 -7.02 -5.81 -13.71
N GLU A 12 -7.94 -6.20 -12.84
CA GLU A 12 -8.89 -5.29 -12.20
C GLU A 12 -8.84 -5.52 -10.67
N LEU A 13 -8.97 -4.44 -9.91
CA LEU A 13 -9.10 -4.46 -8.45
C LEU A 13 -10.33 -3.65 -8.05
N ARG A 14 -11.02 -4.09 -7.00
CA ARG A 14 -12.12 -3.30 -6.44
C ARG A 14 -11.52 -2.09 -5.71
N PRO A 15 -12.10 -0.88 -5.83
CA PRO A 15 -11.59 0.31 -5.14
C PRO A 15 -11.42 0.12 -3.63
N SER A 16 -12.33 -0.60 -2.98
CA SER A 16 -12.23 -0.91 -1.55
C SER A 16 -10.98 -1.72 -1.19
N GLN A 17 -10.54 -2.63 -2.06
CA GLN A 17 -9.31 -3.41 -1.84
C GLN A 17 -8.06 -2.53 -1.95
N LEU A 18 -8.08 -1.54 -2.83
CA LEU A 18 -6.98 -0.60 -2.99
C LEU A 18 -6.83 0.31 -1.77
N ILE A 19 -7.94 0.76 -1.20
CA ILE A 19 -7.95 1.66 -0.03
C ILE A 19 -7.58 0.90 1.24
N LEU A 20 -8.15 -0.30 1.45
CA LEU A 20 -8.05 -1.00 2.74
C LEU A 20 -6.93 -2.05 2.79
N SER A 21 -6.54 -2.64 1.66
CA SER A 21 -5.65 -3.82 1.66
C SER A 21 -4.38 -3.62 0.86
N TYR A 22 -4.47 -2.96 -0.30
CA TYR A 22 -3.39 -2.84 -1.26
C TYR A 22 -3.06 -1.37 -1.51
N GLY A 23 -2.34 -0.76 -0.57
CA GLY A 23 -1.78 0.58 -0.74
C GLY A 23 -0.53 0.61 -1.62
N VAL A 24 0.10 1.78 -1.72
CA VAL A 24 1.40 1.96 -2.38
C VAL A 24 2.43 0.98 -1.82
N GLY A 25 3.16 0.29 -2.69
CA GLY A 25 4.17 -0.70 -2.29
C GLY A 25 3.60 -2.06 -1.87
N ALA A 26 2.28 -2.25 -1.90
CA ALA A 26 1.68 -3.56 -1.70
C ALA A 26 1.86 -4.44 -2.95
N ILE A 27 2.07 -5.74 -2.71
CA ILE A 27 2.08 -6.76 -3.76
C ILE A 27 0.66 -7.32 -3.92
N VAL A 28 0.17 -7.30 -5.15
CA VAL A 28 -1.12 -7.82 -5.58
C VAL A 28 -0.89 -9.03 -6.47
N ASP A 29 -1.44 -10.17 -6.06
CA ASP A 29 -1.48 -11.38 -6.87
C ASP A 29 -2.67 -11.34 -7.84
N LEU A 30 -2.37 -11.20 -9.12
CA LEU A 30 -3.32 -11.36 -10.21
C LEU A 30 -3.29 -12.82 -10.69
N PRO A 31 -4.30 -13.29 -11.46
CA PRO A 31 -4.42 -14.71 -11.82
C PRO A 31 -3.17 -15.35 -12.44
N HIS A 32 -2.38 -14.57 -13.19
CA HIS A 32 -1.20 -15.07 -13.90
C HIS A 32 0.08 -14.24 -13.69
N MET A 33 0.08 -13.30 -12.76
CA MET A 33 1.28 -12.53 -12.38
C MET A 33 1.11 -11.84 -11.02
N SER A 34 2.22 -11.58 -10.34
CA SER A 34 2.26 -10.71 -9.17
C SER A 34 2.75 -9.32 -9.56
N THR A 35 2.09 -8.30 -9.01
CA THR A 35 2.35 -6.90 -9.33
C THR A 35 2.50 -6.08 -8.06
N LEU A 36 3.28 -5.01 -8.11
CA LEU A 36 3.48 -4.05 -7.04
C LEU A 36 2.79 -2.74 -7.40
N ILE A 37 2.03 -2.19 -6.47
CA ILE A 37 1.40 -0.88 -6.64
C ILE A 37 2.46 0.21 -6.58
N MET A 38 2.49 1.06 -7.61
CA MET A 38 3.45 2.15 -7.73
C MET A 38 3.08 3.34 -6.84
N GLY A 39 4.07 4.19 -6.54
CA GLY A 39 3.90 5.40 -5.76
C GLY A 39 2.91 6.38 -6.40
N ILE A 40 2.30 7.22 -5.56
CA ILE A 40 1.33 8.24 -5.97
C ILE A 40 1.86 9.20 -7.04
N ASP A 41 3.18 9.39 -7.13
CA ASP A 41 3.83 10.20 -8.17
C ASP A 41 3.58 9.68 -9.60
N ASP A 42 3.31 8.38 -9.75
CA ASP A 42 2.99 7.75 -11.04
C ASP A 42 1.50 7.75 -11.37
N TRP A 43 0.64 8.12 -10.42
CA TRP A 43 -0.82 7.98 -10.56
C TRP A 43 -1.36 9.09 -11.45
N ASP A 44 -2.25 8.73 -12.37
CA ASP A 44 -2.92 9.69 -13.23
C ASP A 44 -4.15 10.25 -12.51
N THR A 45 -4.05 11.50 -12.05
CA THR A 45 -5.11 12.17 -11.28
C THR A 45 -6.15 12.87 -12.16
N ARG A 46 -6.02 12.84 -13.49
CA ARG A 46 -6.92 13.56 -14.41
C ARG A 46 -8.37 13.08 -14.36
N THR A 47 -8.59 11.83 -13.98
CA THR A 47 -9.93 11.23 -13.83
C THR A 47 -10.29 10.97 -12.37
N SER A 48 -9.48 11.46 -11.43
CA SER A 48 -9.77 11.35 -10.00
C SER A 48 -10.73 12.45 -9.59
N GLU A 49 -11.67 12.10 -8.71
CA GLU A 49 -12.57 13.06 -8.06
C GLU A 49 -11.95 13.52 -6.74
N GLU A 50 -12.15 14.80 -6.40
CA GLU A 50 -11.72 15.33 -5.12
C GLU A 50 -12.72 14.96 -4.02
N ILE A 51 -12.20 14.44 -2.91
CA ILE A 51 -12.96 14.13 -1.70
C ILE A 51 -12.94 15.38 -0.82
N ILE A 52 -14.08 16.07 -0.74
CA ILE A 52 -14.24 17.28 0.06
C ILE A 52 -14.66 16.86 1.48
N GLU A 53 -13.67 16.58 2.32
CA GLU A 53 -13.87 16.27 3.75
C GLU A 53 -12.87 17.06 4.61
N PRO A 54 -13.20 18.30 5.00
CA PRO A 54 -12.27 19.20 5.69
C PRO A 54 -11.66 18.61 6.97
N ARG A 55 -12.47 17.88 7.75
CA ARG A 55 -12.03 17.24 9.00
C ARG A 55 -11.03 16.12 8.76
N LEU A 56 -11.28 15.30 7.75
CA LEU A 56 -10.35 14.24 7.35
C LEU A 56 -9.04 14.84 6.84
N LEU A 57 -9.13 15.92 6.06
CA LEU A 57 -7.96 16.64 5.58
C LEU A 57 -7.14 17.21 6.75
N GLU A 58 -7.78 17.87 7.72
CA GLU A 58 -7.12 18.38 8.94
C GLU A 58 -6.47 17.25 9.75
N ALA A 59 -7.17 16.13 9.95
CA ALA A 59 -6.63 14.97 10.65
C ALA A 59 -5.38 14.41 9.94
N ILE A 60 -5.43 14.28 8.61
CA ILE A 60 -4.27 13.84 7.81
C ILE A 60 -3.14 14.86 7.86
N GLN A 61 -3.45 16.16 7.76
CA GLN A 61 -2.45 17.24 7.85
C GLN A 61 -1.80 17.31 9.23
N SER A 62 -2.50 16.93 10.30
CA SER A 62 -1.92 16.88 11.65
C SER A 62 -0.84 15.79 11.78
N VAL A 63 -0.98 14.69 11.04
CA VAL A 63 -0.05 13.54 11.08
C VAL A 63 1.05 13.68 10.03
N MET A 64 0.68 14.00 8.79
CA MET A 64 1.61 14.05 7.66
C MET A 64 2.23 15.43 7.49
N GLY A 65 1.51 16.49 7.83
CA GLY A 65 1.89 17.89 7.65
C GLY A 65 1.02 18.64 6.63
N PRO A 66 1.16 19.97 6.56
CA PRO A 66 0.33 20.84 5.73
C PRO A 66 0.58 20.71 4.22
N GLN A 67 1.53 19.86 3.79
CA GLN A 67 1.78 19.62 2.37
C GLN A 67 0.64 18.84 1.69
N VAL A 68 -0.20 18.14 2.44
CA VAL A 68 -1.38 17.45 1.90
C VAL A 68 -2.47 18.49 1.67
N LYS A 69 -2.76 18.80 0.41
CA LYS A 69 -3.74 19.85 0.05
C LYS A 69 -5.10 19.31 -0.36
N HIS A 70 -5.12 18.14 -0.99
CA HIS A 70 -6.30 17.55 -1.60
C HIS A 70 -6.32 16.05 -1.32
N LEU A 71 -7.51 15.50 -1.12
CA LEU A 71 -7.76 14.07 -1.05
C LEU A 71 -8.45 13.66 -2.34
N LEU A 72 -7.92 12.63 -3.01
CA LEU A 72 -8.42 12.21 -4.32
C LEU A 72 -8.90 10.77 -4.27
N THR A 73 -9.97 10.47 -4.99
CA THR A 73 -10.38 9.10 -5.24
C THR A 73 -9.37 8.40 -6.16
N PRO A 74 -9.14 7.09 -5.99
CA PRO A 74 -8.40 6.32 -6.96
C PRO A 74 -9.03 6.44 -8.35
N SER A 75 -8.21 6.66 -9.38
CA SER A 75 -8.66 6.76 -10.76
C SER A 75 -9.51 5.54 -11.14
N THR A 76 -10.81 5.77 -11.39
CA THR A 76 -11.73 4.77 -11.89
C THR A 76 -11.59 4.71 -13.41
N ALA A 77 -11.26 3.53 -13.93
CA ALA A 77 -11.15 3.32 -15.37
C ALA A 77 -12.57 3.27 -15.96
N GLU A 78 -13.12 4.41 -16.42
CA GLU A 78 -14.29 4.36 -17.29
C GLU A 78 -13.87 3.80 -18.65
N ARG A 79 -14.33 2.58 -18.97
CA ARG A 79 -14.08 1.89 -20.26
C ARG A 79 -14.93 2.46 -21.40
N THR A 80 -15.17 3.77 -21.43
CA THR A 80 -16.02 4.44 -22.43
C THR A 80 -15.15 5.13 -23.48
N GLY A 81 -14.64 4.36 -24.45
CA GLY A 81 -13.96 4.94 -25.61
C GLY A 81 -13.26 3.95 -26.54
N LYS A 82 -13.21 4.29 -27.83
CA LYS A 82 -12.46 3.56 -28.89
C LYS A 82 -10.93 3.57 -28.68
N ASN A 83 -10.44 4.32 -27.70
CA ASN A 83 -9.08 4.28 -27.22
C ASN A 83 -9.11 3.72 -25.79
N PRO A 84 -8.51 2.55 -25.50
CA PRO A 84 -8.26 2.14 -24.13
C PRO A 84 -7.18 3.06 -23.58
N SER A 85 -7.58 4.27 -23.17
CA SER A 85 -6.73 5.09 -22.33
C SER A 85 -6.42 4.23 -21.11
N TYR A 86 -5.12 3.98 -20.88
CA TYR A 86 -4.58 3.18 -19.77
C TYR A 86 -4.80 3.89 -18.43
N VAL A 87 -6.06 4.17 -18.14
CA VAL A 87 -6.57 4.82 -16.94
C VAL A 87 -6.70 3.74 -15.87
N GLY A 88 -6.17 4.01 -14.69
CA GLY A 88 -6.13 3.05 -13.59
C GLY A 88 -4.86 3.18 -12.78
N VAL A 89 -4.77 2.36 -11.73
CA VAL A 89 -3.65 2.38 -10.80
C VAL A 89 -2.39 1.82 -11.46
N PRO A 90 -1.28 2.58 -11.49
CA PRO A 90 -0.03 2.10 -12.05
C PRO A 90 0.54 0.97 -11.19
N VAL A 91 0.92 -0.12 -11.85
CA VAL A 91 1.57 -1.27 -11.22
C VAL A 91 2.83 -1.68 -11.99
N ALA A 92 3.76 -2.34 -11.32
CA ALA A 92 4.93 -2.96 -11.93
C ALA A 92 4.98 -4.44 -11.61
N ALA A 93 5.48 -5.27 -12.54
CA ALA A 93 5.72 -6.68 -12.25
C ALA A 93 6.77 -6.82 -11.14
N PHE A 94 6.39 -7.49 -10.06
CA PHE A 94 7.25 -7.73 -8.91
C PHE A 94 6.81 -9.00 -8.16
N PRO A 95 7.74 -9.88 -7.75
CA PRO A 95 9.16 -9.88 -8.11
C PRO A 95 9.44 -9.91 -9.62
N ARG A 96 10.64 -9.47 -10.00
CA ARG A 96 11.14 -9.51 -11.38
C ARG A 96 11.73 -10.86 -11.74
N TRP A 97 12.13 -11.66 -10.76
CA TRP A 97 12.58 -13.03 -10.97
C TRP A 97 11.41 -13.99 -11.16
N MET A 98 11.47 -14.80 -12.21
CA MET A 98 10.43 -15.75 -12.58
C MET A 98 11.03 -17.15 -12.75
N VAL A 99 10.19 -18.16 -12.57
CA VAL A 99 10.51 -19.56 -12.76
C VAL A 99 9.61 -20.16 -13.82
N CYS A 100 10.22 -20.84 -14.80
CA CYS A 100 9.48 -21.60 -15.78
C CYS A 100 9.04 -22.96 -15.19
N PRO A 101 7.74 -23.28 -15.11
CA PRO A 101 7.28 -24.56 -14.55
C PRO A 101 7.73 -25.77 -15.38
N SER A 102 7.90 -25.62 -16.70
CA SER A 102 8.26 -26.73 -17.60
C SER A 102 9.77 -27.07 -17.56
N CYS A 103 10.64 -26.06 -17.71
CA CYS A 103 12.09 -26.30 -17.79
C CYS A 103 12.86 -25.96 -16.51
N ARG A 104 12.17 -25.40 -15.50
CA ARG A 104 12.72 -24.97 -14.21
C ARG A 104 13.74 -23.82 -14.28
N LEU A 105 13.87 -23.15 -15.42
CA LEU A 105 14.73 -21.97 -15.57
C LEU A 105 14.28 -20.88 -14.60
N LEU A 106 15.22 -20.34 -13.84
CA LEU A 106 15.06 -19.20 -12.94
C LEU A 106 15.86 -18.03 -13.53
N ALA A 107 15.17 -16.96 -13.91
CA ALA A 107 15.79 -15.78 -14.53
C ALA A 107 15.00 -14.50 -14.21
N SER A 108 15.62 -13.35 -14.38
CA SER A 108 14.93 -12.05 -14.34
C SER A 108 14.14 -11.84 -15.63
N VAL A 109 13.04 -11.09 -15.56
CA VAL A 109 12.34 -10.58 -16.76
C VAL A 109 13.25 -9.71 -17.65
N ASP A 110 14.34 -9.15 -17.09
CA ASP A 110 15.33 -8.35 -17.82
C ASP A 110 16.30 -9.20 -18.65
N ASP A 111 16.42 -10.50 -18.37
CA ASP A 111 17.37 -11.39 -19.05
C ASP A 111 16.91 -11.80 -20.46
N GLY A 112 15.69 -11.42 -20.86
CA GLY A 112 15.14 -11.63 -22.19
C GLY A 112 14.54 -13.01 -22.46
N PHE A 113 14.63 -13.95 -21.52
CA PHE A 113 13.98 -15.28 -21.63
C PHE A 113 12.46 -15.22 -21.52
N PHE A 114 11.94 -14.25 -20.76
CA PHE A 114 10.52 -14.12 -20.45
C PHE A 114 9.94 -12.88 -21.11
N LYS A 115 8.90 -13.05 -21.93
CA LYS A 115 8.22 -11.93 -22.59
C LYS A 115 6.81 -11.76 -22.07
N LEU A 116 6.43 -10.51 -21.86
CA LEU A 116 5.08 -10.13 -21.49
C LEU A 116 4.15 -10.32 -22.71
N LYS A 117 3.07 -11.08 -22.52
CA LYS A 117 1.97 -11.20 -23.46
C LYS A 117 0.75 -10.53 -22.83
N SER A 118 0.35 -9.39 -23.36
CA SER A 118 -0.83 -8.64 -22.93
C SER A 118 -2.00 -8.84 -23.89
N TYR A 119 -3.22 -8.75 -23.38
CA TYR A 119 -4.45 -8.83 -24.16
C TYR A 119 -5.36 -7.66 -23.80
N ASP A 120 -5.63 -6.76 -24.75
CA ASP A 120 -6.34 -5.50 -24.47
C ASP A 120 -7.78 -5.72 -23.98
N PHE A 121 -8.46 -6.76 -24.49
CA PHE A 121 -9.83 -7.11 -24.11
C PHE A 121 -9.92 -8.17 -23.00
N HIS A 122 -8.79 -8.78 -22.62
CA HIS A 122 -8.71 -9.82 -21.60
C HIS A 122 -7.49 -9.58 -20.70
N PRO A 123 -7.46 -8.46 -19.96
CA PRO A 123 -6.30 -8.09 -19.16
C PRO A 123 -5.97 -9.14 -18.08
N ASP A 124 -6.97 -9.89 -17.62
CA ASP A 124 -6.84 -11.06 -16.74
C ASP A 124 -5.91 -12.16 -17.29
N ARG A 125 -5.74 -12.23 -18.62
CA ARG A 125 -4.87 -13.20 -19.29
C ARG A 125 -3.43 -12.70 -19.46
N THR A 126 -3.16 -11.44 -19.14
CA THR A 126 -1.83 -10.85 -19.27
C THR A 126 -0.84 -11.62 -18.39
N SER A 127 0.25 -12.09 -18.99
CA SER A 127 1.17 -13.02 -18.35
C SER A 127 2.56 -12.97 -18.96
N TYR A 128 3.58 -13.31 -18.18
CA TYR A 128 4.91 -13.58 -18.72
C TYR A 128 4.98 -15.01 -19.26
N ARG A 129 5.56 -15.17 -20.45
CA ARG A 129 5.76 -16.48 -21.09
C ARG A 129 7.21 -16.70 -21.42
N HIS A 130 7.67 -17.93 -21.24
CA HIS A 130 9.02 -18.34 -21.64
C HIS A 130 9.04 -18.64 -23.13
N GLU A 131 9.53 -17.68 -23.93
CA GLU A 131 9.68 -17.89 -25.37
C GLU A 131 10.78 -18.90 -25.67
N ASN A 132 10.56 -19.76 -26.67
CA ASN A 132 11.51 -20.80 -27.08
C ASN A 132 11.93 -21.74 -25.94
N CYS A 133 11.00 -22.05 -25.04
CA CYS A 133 11.26 -22.99 -23.95
C CYS A 133 11.62 -24.38 -24.50
N PRO A 134 12.72 -25.01 -24.05
CA PRO A 134 13.16 -26.30 -24.57
C PRO A 134 12.26 -27.48 -24.17
N LYS A 135 11.35 -27.28 -23.19
CA LYS A 135 10.50 -28.33 -22.63
C LYS A 135 9.00 -28.06 -22.74
N GLY A 136 8.59 -27.03 -23.48
CA GLY A 136 7.17 -26.71 -23.62
C GLY A 136 6.89 -25.57 -24.58
N LYS A 137 5.66 -25.51 -25.10
CA LYS A 137 5.23 -24.47 -26.03
C LYS A 137 4.85 -23.20 -25.27
N ASN A 138 5.79 -22.25 -25.16
CA ASN A 138 5.60 -20.94 -24.52
C ASN A 138 4.83 -20.98 -23.19
N PRO A 139 5.30 -21.77 -22.21
CA PRO A 139 4.61 -21.92 -20.93
C PRO A 139 4.55 -20.57 -20.19
N ILE A 140 3.47 -20.37 -19.44
CA ILE A 140 3.34 -19.25 -18.50
C ILE A 140 4.37 -19.46 -17.38
N VAL A 141 5.11 -18.42 -17.03
CA VAL A 141 6.09 -18.47 -15.94
C VAL A 141 5.46 -17.94 -14.65
N VAL A 142 5.97 -18.40 -13.52
CA VAL A 142 5.49 -18.01 -12.19
C VAL A 142 6.52 -17.11 -11.51
N PRO A 143 6.11 -16.06 -10.77
CA PRO A 143 7.04 -15.24 -10.01
C PRO A 143 7.75 -16.07 -8.94
N SER A 144 8.99 -15.70 -8.67
CA SER A 144 9.74 -16.29 -7.57
C SER A 144 9.12 -15.89 -6.23
N ARG A 145 8.96 -16.84 -5.31
CA ARG A 145 8.32 -16.58 -4.01
C ARG A 145 9.27 -16.00 -2.95
N PHE A 146 10.51 -15.68 -3.30
CA PHE A 146 11.53 -15.23 -2.36
C PHE A 146 11.95 -13.80 -2.66
N LEU A 147 11.97 -12.98 -1.61
CA LEU A 147 12.26 -11.56 -1.64
C LEU A 147 13.19 -11.20 -0.48
N ILE A 148 13.74 -10.00 -0.52
CA ILE A 148 14.40 -9.36 0.63
C ILE A 148 13.56 -8.16 1.02
N ALA A 149 13.28 -8.06 2.33
CA ALA A 149 12.76 -6.83 2.92
C ALA A 149 13.63 -6.45 4.12
N CYS A 150 13.80 -5.15 4.36
CA CYS A 150 14.48 -4.66 5.54
C CYS A 150 13.54 -3.84 6.44
N THR A 151 13.91 -3.69 7.71
CA THR A 151 13.13 -2.93 8.70
C THR A 151 12.95 -1.46 8.34
N ALA A 152 13.80 -0.92 7.48
CA ALA A 152 13.67 0.44 6.93
C ALA A 152 12.64 0.54 5.78
N GLY A 153 11.93 -0.55 5.44
CA GLY A 153 10.88 -0.58 4.42
C GLY A 153 11.39 -0.69 2.98
N HIS A 154 12.65 -1.08 2.76
CA HIS A 154 13.15 -1.41 1.42
C HIS A 154 12.72 -2.82 1.04
N LEU A 155 12.48 -3.02 -0.26
CA LEU A 155 12.00 -4.27 -0.83
C LEU A 155 12.81 -4.58 -2.09
N ASP A 156 13.37 -5.77 -2.17
CA ASP A 156 14.17 -6.20 -3.32
C ASP A 156 13.86 -7.64 -3.71
N ASP A 157 14.18 -7.98 -4.95
CA ASP A 157 14.22 -9.35 -5.42
C ASP A 157 15.28 -10.13 -4.66
N PHE A 158 15.05 -11.43 -4.43
CA PHE A 158 16.09 -12.27 -3.84
C PHE A 158 17.32 -12.34 -4.78
N PRO A 159 18.55 -12.14 -4.29
CA PRO A 159 19.74 -12.00 -5.12
C PRO A 159 20.33 -13.38 -5.45
N TRP A 160 19.63 -14.07 -6.34
CA TRP A 160 19.90 -15.46 -6.75
C TRP A 160 21.36 -15.72 -7.15
N HIS A 161 21.99 -14.78 -7.87
CA HIS A 161 23.39 -14.92 -8.26
C HIS A 161 24.33 -14.91 -7.05
N HIS A 162 24.20 -13.92 -6.16
CA HIS A 162 25.04 -13.82 -4.96
C HIS A 162 24.80 -15.02 -4.03
N PHE A 163 23.54 -15.47 -3.90
CA PHE A 163 23.21 -16.63 -3.09
C PHE A 163 23.93 -17.91 -3.55
N ILE A 164 24.00 -18.18 -4.86
CA ILE A 164 24.63 -19.40 -5.39
C ILE A 164 26.15 -19.28 -5.54
N HIS A 165 26.64 -18.12 -5.95
CA HIS A 165 28.04 -17.95 -6.36
C HIS A 165 28.89 -17.22 -5.33
N GLY A 166 28.27 -16.50 -4.38
CA GLY A 166 28.96 -15.51 -3.55
C GLY A 166 29.56 -14.41 -4.42
N PRO A 167 30.79 -13.95 -4.13
CA PRO A 167 31.47 -12.92 -4.92
C PRO A 167 32.04 -13.43 -6.27
N ALA A 168 31.91 -14.72 -6.59
CA ALA A 168 32.53 -15.29 -7.78
C ALA A 168 31.78 -14.90 -9.08
N PRO A 169 32.47 -14.38 -10.11
CA PRO A 169 31.84 -14.06 -11.38
C PRO A 169 31.40 -15.34 -12.11
N CYS A 170 30.14 -15.40 -12.54
CA CYS A 170 29.61 -16.50 -13.34
C CYS A 170 28.54 -16.00 -14.30
N LYS A 171 28.64 -16.37 -15.59
CA LYS A 171 27.50 -16.29 -16.54
C LYS A 171 26.53 -17.41 -16.22
N ALA A 172 25.82 -17.23 -15.12
CA ALA A 172 25.06 -18.28 -14.49
C ALA A 172 23.74 -18.54 -15.22
N SER A 173 23.47 -19.80 -15.53
CA SER A 173 22.14 -20.26 -15.92
C SER A 173 21.54 -21.01 -14.74
N LEU A 174 20.64 -20.34 -14.02
CA LEU A 174 20.06 -20.82 -12.77
C LEU A 174 18.78 -21.62 -13.03
N TYR A 175 18.63 -22.73 -12.30
CA TYR A 175 17.44 -23.57 -12.36
C TYR A 175 16.95 -23.87 -10.94
N MET A 176 15.65 -23.71 -10.71
CA MET A 176 15.00 -23.96 -9.44
C MET A 176 14.14 -25.23 -9.51
N SER A 177 14.53 -26.24 -8.74
CA SER A 177 13.79 -27.49 -8.60
C SER A 177 13.17 -27.59 -7.22
N GLU A 178 11.94 -28.08 -7.18
CA GLU A 178 11.18 -28.33 -5.96
C GLU A 178 10.91 -29.83 -5.90
N ARG A 179 11.38 -30.50 -4.84
CA ARG A 179 11.34 -31.96 -4.69
C ARG A 179 10.30 -32.45 -3.67
N GLY A 180 9.54 -31.54 -3.07
CA GLY A 180 8.50 -31.84 -2.08
C GLY A 180 7.10 -31.41 -2.52
N ILE A 181 6.10 -31.86 -1.76
CA ILE A 181 4.68 -31.55 -1.98
C ILE A 181 4.28 -30.25 -1.26
N THR A 182 4.94 -29.95 -0.14
CA THR A 182 4.59 -28.85 0.78
C THR A 182 5.17 -27.49 0.35
N GLY A 183 6.19 -27.50 -0.51
CA GLY A 183 6.84 -26.29 -1.00
C GLY A 183 7.63 -25.52 0.06
N GLU A 184 8.12 -26.24 1.06
CA GLU A 184 8.99 -25.70 2.10
C GLU A 184 10.36 -25.27 1.53
N PRO A 185 11.04 -24.27 2.13
CA PRO A 185 12.39 -23.87 1.73
C PRO A 185 13.42 -25.03 1.72
N SER A 186 13.23 -26.06 2.55
CA SER A 186 14.05 -27.28 2.60
C SER A 186 13.98 -28.12 1.31
N ASP A 187 12.84 -28.10 0.62
CA ASP A 187 12.57 -28.91 -0.57
C ASP A 187 12.96 -28.23 -1.89
N ILE A 188 13.40 -26.97 -1.80
CA ILE A 188 13.72 -26.13 -2.94
C ILE A 188 15.24 -26.08 -3.09
N ARG A 189 15.71 -26.55 -4.23
CA ARG A 189 17.12 -26.50 -4.62
C ARG A 189 17.28 -25.62 -5.84
N VAL A 190 18.23 -24.70 -5.76
CA VAL A 190 18.67 -23.90 -6.91
C VAL A 190 20.04 -24.38 -7.35
N GLU A 191 20.20 -24.64 -8.64
CA GLU A 191 21.45 -25.07 -9.27
C GLU A 191 21.86 -24.11 -10.37
N CYS A 192 23.16 -23.85 -10.49
CA CYS A 192 23.75 -23.24 -11.68
C CYS A 192 24.23 -24.34 -12.63
N ARG A 193 23.68 -24.43 -13.83
CA ARG A 193 24.12 -25.46 -14.80
C ARG A 193 25.48 -25.19 -15.43
N THR A 194 25.93 -23.93 -15.42
CA THR A 194 27.23 -23.50 -15.96
C THR A 194 28.39 -23.98 -15.07
N CYS A 195 28.35 -23.67 -13.77
CA CYS A 195 29.44 -24.00 -12.83
C CYS A 195 29.11 -25.15 -11.86
N LYS A 196 27.92 -25.76 -11.98
CA LYS A 196 27.45 -26.89 -11.16
C LYS A 196 27.30 -26.63 -9.66
N LYS A 197 27.46 -25.39 -9.19
CA LYS A 197 27.14 -25.01 -7.81
C LYS A 197 25.63 -25.13 -7.57
N SER A 198 25.24 -25.60 -6.38
CA SER A 198 23.83 -25.68 -5.99
C SER A 198 23.69 -25.40 -4.50
N ARG A 199 22.56 -24.80 -4.09
CA ARG A 199 22.21 -24.57 -2.68
C ARG A 199 20.74 -24.89 -2.43
N ILE A 200 20.43 -25.25 -1.20
CA ILE A 200 19.06 -25.45 -0.73
C ILE A 200 18.54 -24.12 -0.18
N MET A 201 17.26 -23.81 -0.40
CA MET A 201 16.71 -22.51 -0.04
C MET A 201 16.62 -22.29 1.48
N SER A 202 16.56 -23.36 2.29
CA SER A 202 16.66 -23.27 3.75
C SER A 202 17.96 -22.61 4.23
N GLU A 203 19.06 -22.70 3.48
CA GLU A 203 20.33 -22.02 3.78
C GLU A 203 20.19 -20.49 3.75
N ALA A 204 19.24 -19.95 2.97
CA ALA A 204 19.01 -18.51 2.94
C ALA A 204 18.43 -18.00 4.25
N PHE A 205 17.59 -18.80 4.93
CA PHE A 205 16.92 -18.45 6.19
C PHE A 205 17.71 -18.85 7.43
N ALA A 206 18.83 -19.57 7.27
CA ALA A 206 19.67 -20.00 8.36
C ALA A 206 20.55 -18.84 8.84
N PHE A 207 19.97 -17.92 9.63
CA PHE A 207 20.70 -16.91 10.41
C PHE A 207 21.42 -17.59 11.57
N THR A 208 22.41 -18.42 11.26
CA THR A 208 23.20 -19.11 12.30
C THR A 208 24.51 -18.37 12.53
N THR A 209 24.89 -18.31 13.80
CA THR A 209 26.06 -17.67 14.42
C THR A 209 27.43 -18.14 13.89
N ASN A 210 27.47 -18.98 12.86
CA ASN A 210 28.70 -19.41 12.19
C ASN A 210 28.89 -18.59 10.91
N GLU A 211 29.77 -17.60 10.98
CA GLU A 211 30.09 -16.62 9.93
C GLU A 211 30.52 -17.24 8.58
N GLU A 212 30.97 -18.49 8.56
CA GLU A 212 31.50 -19.14 7.35
C GLU A 212 30.44 -19.75 6.42
N LYS A 213 29.19 -19.92 6.87
CA LYS A 213 28.13 -20.59 6.08
C LYS A 213 26.83 -19.82 5.91
N SER A 214 26.61 -18.75 6.68
CA SER A 214 25.37 -17.98 6.61
C SER A 214 25.40 -17.00 5.44
N TYR A 215 24.35 -17.01 4.63
CA TYR A 215 24.11 -15.97 3.63
C TYR A 215 23.50 -14.77 4.33
N THR A 216 24.25 -13.66 4.44
CA THR A 216 23.73 -12.39 4.95
C THR A 216 23.34 -11.50 3.76
N PRO A 217 22.04 -11.36 3.46
CA PRO A 217 21.62 -10.38 2.46
C PRO A 217 21.96 -8.98 2.95
N THR A 218 22.42 -8.14 2.03
CA THR A 218 22.61 -6.71 2.28
C THR A 218 21.51 -5.93 1.59
N CYS A 219 20.78 -5.11 2.35
CA CYS A 219 19.81 -4.18 1.81
C CYS A 219 20.46 -3.21 0.79
N THR A 220 20.01 -3.27 -0.46
CA THR A 220 20.43 -2.36 -1.55
C THR A 220 19.80 -0.96 -1.44
N GLY A 221 18.81 -0.78 -0.57
CA GLY A 221 18.02 0.44 -0.47
C GLY A 221 16.95 0.57 -1.55
N ARG A 222 16.63 -0.50 -2.28
CA ARG A 222 15.68 -0.46 -3.39
C ARG A 222 14.25 -0.18 -2.91
N ARG A 223 13.59 0.74 -3.60
CA ARG A 223 12.16 1.09 -3.46
C ARG A 223 11.47 0.84 -4.79
N PRO A 224 11.05 -0.41 -5.08
CA PRO A 224 10.56 -0.78 -6.41
C PRO A 224 9.31 0.01 -6.79
N HIS A 225 8.46 0.38 -5.83
CA HIS A 225 7.26 1.19 -6.03
C HIS A 225 7.56 2.66 -6.42
N LEU A 226 8.76 3.18 -6.13
CA LEU A 226 9.19 4.53 -6.53
C LEU A 226 10.19 4.51 -7.69
N ARG A 227 10.60 3.33 -8.17
CA ARG A 227 11.72 3.13 -9.11
C ARG A 227 13.02 3.82 -8.66
N GLN A 228 13.27 3.85 -7.36
CA GLN A 228 14.41 4.55 -6.77
C GLN A 228 15.21 3.65 -5.84
N TYR A 229 16.44 4.07 -5.57
CA TYR A 229 17.29 3.53 -4.51
C TYR A 229 17.52 4.62 -3.48
N ALA A 230 17.45 4.28 -2.20
CA ALA A 230 17.79 5.20 -1.13
C ALA A 230 19.27 5.61 -1.22
N LYS A 231 19.53 6.93 -1.12
CA LYS A 231 20.89 7.51 -1.25
C LYS A 231 21.88 7.03 -0.19
N LYS A 232 21.39 6.52 0.94
CA LYS A 232 22.19 5.94 2.00
C LYS A 232 21.61 4.55 2.27
N SER A 233 22.31 3.51 1.86
CA SER A 233 22.12 2.18 2.44
C SER A 233 22.48 2.34 3.92
N LEU A 234 21.49 2.64 4.75
CA LEU A 234 21.68 2.60 6.19
C LEU A 234 22.20 1.19 6.48
N PRO A 235 23.35 1.02 7.17
CA PRO A 235 23.62 -0.25 7.82
C PRO A 235 22.48 -0.39 8.82
N ALA A 236 21.44 -1.13 8.44
CA ALA A 236 20.28 -1.25 9.29
C ALA A 236 20.81 -1.88 10.58
N ALA A 237 20.66 -1.16 11.69
CA ALA A 237 20.78 -1.72 13.03
C ALA A 237 19.64 -2.74 13.32
N GLY A 238 19.08 -3.34 12.28
CA GLY A 238 18.00 -4.30 12.27
C GLY A 238 18.30 -5.31 11.17
N GLN A 239 18.19 -6.58 11.52
CA GLN A 239 18.54 -7.73 10.70
C GLN A 239 17.82 -7.68 9.35
N ASP A 240 18.57 -7.82 8.25
CA ASP A 240 18.00 -8.02 6.91
C ASP A 240 17.46 -9.44 6.83
N HIS A 241 16.17 -9.61 6.51
CA HIS A 241 15.53 -10.92 6.50
C HIS A 241 15.09 -11.30 5.08
N PRO A 242 15.57 -12.41 4.50
CA PRO A 242 14.85 -13.11 3.45
C PRO A 242 13.41 -13.32 3.90
N ALA A 243 12.50 -12.81 3.09
CA ALA A 243 11.09 -12.99 3.28
C ALA A 243 10.56 -13.92 2.18
N LEU A 244 9.70 -14.84 2.57
CA LEU A 244 8.77 -15.41 1.62
C LEU A 244 7.81 -14.29 1.21
N SER A 245 7.49 -14.20 -0.09
CA SER A 245 6.44 -13.35 -0.63
C SER A 245 5.09 -13.88 -0.14
N LEU A 246 4.81 -13.68 1.15
CA LEU A 246 3.51 -13.86 1.73
C LEU A 246 2.81 -12.50 1.72
N LYS A 247 1.50 -12.56 1.52
CA LYS A 247 0.55 -11.48 1.14
C LYS A 247 0.49 -10.24 2.05
N HIS A 248 1.40 -10.08 3.01
CA HIS A 248 1.30 -9.10 4.10
C HIS A 248 2.64 -8.47 4.51
N LEU A 249 3.57 -8.21 3.57
CA LEU A 249 4.79 -7.42 3.90
C LEU A 249 4.49 -5.93 4.12
N VAL A 250 3.36 -5.44 3.60
CA VAL A 250 2.85 -4.09 3.86
C VAL A 250 1.46 -4.23 4.47
N SER A 251 1.38 -4.17 5.79
CA SER A 251 0.10 -3.95 6.46
C SER A 251 -0.22 -2.46 6.35
N PRO A 252 -1.24 -2.05 5.58
CA PRO A 252 -1.74 -0.68 5.70
C PRO A 252 -2.18 -0.48 7.15
N GLY A 253 -1.62 0.52 7.82
CA GLY A 253 -2.15 0.95 9.11
C GLY A 253 -3.55 1.49 8.89
N LEU A 254 -4.57 0.75 9.29
CA LEU A 254 -5.95 1.22 9.25
C LEU A 254 -6.16 2.16 10.43
N TYR A 255 -6.00 3.46 10.18
CA TYR A 255 -6.40 4.49 11.13
C TYR A 255 -7.89 4.75 10.90
N LEU A 256 -8.72 4.10 11.70
CA LEU A 256 -10.13 4.46 11.78
C LEU A 256 -10.21 5.80 12.51
N ALA A 257 -10.46 6.88 11.77
CA ALA A 257 -11.02 8.10 12.35
C ALA A 257 -12.48 7.78 12.69
N LEU A 258 -12.69 7.07 13.79
CA LEU A 258 -14.01 6.91 14.37
C LEU A 258 -14.35 8.20 15.10
N ASP A 259 -15.45 8.79 14.69
CA ASP A 259 -16.13 9.84 15.42
C ASP A 259 -16.49 9.29 16.81
N THR A 260 -15.78 9.74 17.84
CA THR A 260 -16.24 9.57 19.23
C THR A 260 -16.97 10.86 19.62
N GLU A 261 -18.26 10.84 19.29
CA GLU A 261 -19.42 11.51 19.89
C GLU A 261 -19.18 12.58 20.98
N GLY A 262 -19.77 13.76 20.77
CA GLY A 262 -20.17 14.65 21.88
C GLY A 262 -20.40 16.12 21.50
N GLU A 263 -19.43 16.76 20.86
CA GLU A 263 -19.46 18.23 20.69
C GLU A 263 -20.23 18.70 19.44
N ASP A 264 -20.29 17.89 18.39
CA ASP A 264 -20.92 18.30 17.13
C ASP A 264 -22.45 18.25 17.14
N GLN A 265 -23.07 17.32 17.90
CA GLN A 265 -24.53 17.16 17.86
C GLN A 265 -25.25 18.37 18.48
N LEU A 266 -24.70 18.94 19.56
CA LEU A 266 -25.21 20.18 20.15
C LEU A 266 -24.97 21.38 19.22
N ALA A 267 -23.81 21.46 18.56
CA ALA A 267 -23.49 22.53 17.62
C ALA A 267 -24.43 22.49 16.38
N GLN A 268 -24.72 21.31 15.86
CA GLN A 268 -25.63 21.10 14.72
C GLN A 268 -27.09 21.41 15.08
N LEU A 269 -27.53 21.03 16.28
CA LEU A 269 -28.86 21.38 16.80
C LEU A 269 -29.02 22.90 17.03
N ILE A 270 -27.96 23.58 17.46
CA ILE A 270 -27.94 25.04 17.58
C ILE A 270 -27.94 25.72 16.20
N GLU A 271 -27.30 25.12 15.19
CA GLU A 271 -27.35 25.58 13.79
C GLU A 271 -28.77 25.49 13.23
N ASP A 272 -29.41 24.34 13.35
CA ASP A 272 -30.76 24.07 12.84
C ASP A 272 -31.81 25.05 13.41
N HIS A 273 -31.59 25.54 14.62
CA HIS A 273 -32.49 26.45 15.33
C HIS A 273 -31.91 27.85 15.56
N TRP A 274 -30.86 28.22 14.81
CA TRP A 274 -30.11 29.47 15.02
C TRP A 274 -30.97 30.73 14.84
N SER A 275 -31.96 30.71 13.95
CA SER A 275 -32.86 31.85 13.71
C SER A 275 -33.67 32.27 14.94
N ILE A 276 -33.95 31.33 15.84
CA ILE A 276 -34.67 31.57 17.10
C ILE A 276 -33.66 31.86 18.22
N LEU A 277 -32.55 31.12 18.25
CA LEU A 277 -31.54 31.21 19.31
C LEU A 277 -30.67 32.48 19.23
N GLN A 278 -30.48 33.07 18.03
CA GLN A 278 -29.75 34.32 17.86
C GLN A 278 -30.45 35.52 18.54
N ALA A 279 -31.77 35.47 18.70
CA ALA A 279 -32.54 36.51 19.38
C ALA A 279 -32.42 36.46 20.92
N ALA A 280 -31.81 35.40 21.48
CA ALA A 280 -31.62 35.27 22.92
C ALA A 280 -30.45 36.15 23.40
N SER A 281 -30.79 37.31 23.96
CA SER A 281 -29.80 38.28 24.50
C SER A 281 -29.41 38.03 25.96
N ASN A 282 -30.12 37.15 26.67
CA ASN A 282 -29.83 36.77 28.06
C ASN A 282 -30.28 35.33 28.36
N GLN A 283 -29.78 34.77 29.48
CA GLN A 283 -30.14 33.42 29.94
C GLN A 283 -31.63 33.28 30.30
N GLU A 284 -32.32 34.39 30.61
CA GLU A 284 -33.75 34.40 30.93
C GLU A 284 -34.62 34.22 29.68
N MET A 285 -34.23 34.83 28.55
CA MET A 285 -34.87 34.62 27.24
C MET A 285 -34.62 33.20 26.73
N LEU A 286 -33.45 32.63 26.98
CA LEU A 286 -33.17 31.22 26.66
C LEU A 286 -34.13 30.27 27.40
N LYS A 287 -34.48 30.54 28.67
CA LYS A 287 -35.48 29.76 29.41
C LYS A 287 -36.87 29.82 28.77
N ILE A 288 -37.24 30.97 28.19
CA ILE A 288 -38.51 31.13 27.47
C ILE A 288 -38.49 30.33 26.16
N TYR A 289 -37.39 30.36 25.41
CA TYR A 289 -37.24 29.57 24.18
C TYR A 289 -37.21 28.06 24.45
N MET A 290 -36.74 27.63 25.62
CA MET A 290 -36.81 26.22 26.04
C MET A 290 -38.21 25.73 26.42
N GLN A 291 -39.22 26.62 26.51
CA GLN A 291 -40.63 26.23 26.65
C GLN A 291 -41.31 25.96 25.30
N ILE A 292 -40.61 26.21 24.20
CA ILE A 292 -41.11 25.95 22.86
C ILE A 292 -40.99 24.44 22.58
N PRO A 293 -42.10 23.74 22.26
CA PRO A 293 -42.12 22.27 22.22
C PRO A 293 -41.07 21.63 21.31
N HIS A 294 -40.79 22.22 20.15
CA HIS A 294 -39.83 21.71 19.17
C HIS A 294 -38.36 21.92 19.55
N ILE A 295 -38.09 22.89 20.44
CA ILE A 295 -36.74 23.12 21.00
C ILE A 295 -36.55 22.22 22.23
N GLN A 296 -37.57 22.12 23.08
CA GLN A 296 -37.56 21.28 24.27
C GLN A 296 -37.37 19.79 23.94
N GLU A 297 -38.00 19.29 22.87
CA GLU A 297 -37.88 17.89 22.44
C GLU A 297 -36.45 17.50 22.04
N LYS A 298 -35.66 18.44 21.52
CA LYS A 298 -34.31 18.17 21.00
C LYS A 298 -33.16 18.65 21.88
N LEU A 299 -33.33 19.78 22.57
CA LEU A 299 -32.31 20.41 23.43
C LEU A 299 -32.57 20.16 24.92
N GLY A 300 -33.68 19.52 25.29
CA GLY A 300 -34.04 19.25 26.68
C GLY A 300 -33.11 18.28 27.42
N GLU A 301 -32.29 17.52 26.69
CA GLU A 301 -31.27 16.64 27.26
C GLU A 301 -30.01 17.39 27.72
N TYR A 302 -29.83 18.65 27.29
CA TYR A 302 -28.65 19.46 27.61
C TYR A 302 -28.95 20.52 28.68
N SER A 303 -27.95 20.80 29.52
CA SER A 303 -28.10 21.83 30.55
C SER A 303 -28.17 23.24 29.92
N LEU A 304 -28.99 24.12 30.49
CA LEU A 304 -29.14 25.51 30.05
C LEU A 304 -27.81 26.26 29.99
N GLU A 305 -26.88 25.95 30.89
CA GLU A 305 -25.55 26.56 30.93
C GLU A 305 -24.67 26.10 29.75
N THR A 306 -24.75 24.82 29.39
CA THR A 306 -24.02 24.25 28.24
C THR A 306 -24.53 24.83 26.92
N ILE A 307 -25.85 24.96 26.78
CA ILE A 307 -26.48 25.56 25.58
C ILE A 307 -26.09 27.04 25.46
N TRP A 308 -26.13 27.79 26.56
CA TRP A 308 -25.74 29.20 26.56
C TRP A 308 -24.26 29.40 26.23
N GLN A 309 -23.37 28.54 26.75
CA GLN A 309 -21.95 28.57 26.41
C GLN A 309 -21.70 28.27 24.93
N ALA A 310 -22.44 27.33 24.33
CA ALA A 310 -22.32 27.02 22.91
C ALA A 310 -22.84 28.15 22.00
N ILE A 311 -23.96 28.81 22.38
CA ILE A 311 -24.48 30.00 21.69
C ILE A 311 -23.49 31.17 21.81
N ALA A 312 -22.91 31.39 23.00
CA ALA A 312 -21.93 32.44 23.24
C ALA A 312 -20.63 32.20 22.45
N LYS A 313 -20.18 30.94 22.34
CA LYS A 313 -19.04 30.53 21.51
C LYS A 313 -19.28 30.83 20.04
N LYS A 314 -20.46 30.48 19.51
CA LYS A 314 -20.86 30.79 18.13
C LYS A 314 -21.01 32.30 17.85
N ASN A 315 -21.44 33.10 18.83
CA ASN A 315 -21.47 34.56 18.71
C ASN A 315 -20.08 35.22 18.78
N GLN A 316 -19.07 34.53 19.34
CA GLN A 316 -17.68 35.01 19.43
C GLN A 316 -16.79 34.50 18.29
N ASP A 317 -17.15 33.39 17.65
CA ASP A 317 -16.45 32.84 16.49
C ASP A 317 -16.77 33.64 15.20
N GLU A 318 -16.14 34.81 15.03
CA GLU A 318 -15.56 35.13 13.72
C GLU A 318 -14.46 34.08 13.42
N PRO A 319 -14.24 33.69 12.15
CA PRO A 319 -13.59 32.42 11.80
C PRO A 319 -12.07 32.44 12.06
N THR A 320 -11.66 32.37 13.32
CA THR A 320 -10.27 32.16 13.73
C THR A 320 -10.21 31.53 15.12
N ALA A 321 -10.36 30.22 15.22
CA ALA A 321 -9.93 29.49 16.41
C ALA A 321 -9.32 28.14 16.02
N ILE A 322 -7.99 28.15 15.93
CA ILE A 322 -7.14 26.96 15.83
C ILE A 322 -7.35 26.13 17.09
N VAL A 323 -8.14 25.06 17.00
CA VAL A 323 -8.24 24.03 18.05
C VAL A 323 -6.97 23.19 17.97
N ARG A 324 -6.14 23.23 19.03
CA ARG A 324 -5.00 22.33 19.17
C ARG A 324 -5.48 20.98 19.71
N PRO A 325 -5.31 19.86 18.99
CA PRO A 325 -5.67 18.55 19.53
C PRO A 325 -4.65 18.08 20.57
N ARG A 326 -5.15 17.53 21.68
CA ARG A 326 -4.37 16.86 22.72
C ARG A 326 -3.58 15.67 22.15
N ASP A 327 -2.40 15.46 22.73
CA ASP A 327 -1.52 14.33 22.43
C ASP A 327 -2.24 12.97 22.44
N LEU A 328 -2.36 12.36 21.27
CA LEU A 328 -2.82 10.98 21.04
C LEU A 328 -1.75 9.95 21.44
N LYS A 329 -1.28 10.03 22.68
CA LYS A 329 -0.52 8.94 23.31
C LYS A 329 -1.15 8.64 24.65
N LEU A 330 -1.97 7.59 24.67
CA LEU A 330 -1.92 6.47 25.62
C LEU A 330 -3.09 5.52 25.29
N PRO A 331 -2.87 4.19 25.27
CA PRO A 331 -3.96 3.24 25.14
C PRO A 331 -4.76 3.21 26.45
N SER A 332 -6.00 3.69 26.41
CA SER A 332 -6.96 3.52 27.50
C SER A 332 -7.63 2.15 27.37
N GLY A 333 -7.45 1.29 28.38
CA GLY A 333 -8.32 0.14 28.59
C GLY A 333 -7.61 -1.15 28.99
N ALA A 334 -7.04 -1.18 30.20
CA ALA A 334 -7.04 -2.40 31.01
C ALA A 334 -8.35 -2.38 31.82
N TYR A 335 -9.17 -3.40 31.63
CA TYR A 335 -10.14 -3.90 32.60
C TYR A 335 -10.08 -5.43 32.58
#